data_AF-F7JKK9-F1
#
_entry.id   AF-F7JKK9-F1
#
_cell.length_a   1.000
_cell.length_b   1.000
_cell.length_c   1.000
_cell.angle_alpha   90.00
_cell.angle_beta   90.00
_cell.angle_gamma   90.00
#
_symmetry.space_group_name_H-M   'P 1'
#
loop_
_entity.id
_entity.type
_entity.pdbx_description
1 polymer ?
#
loop_
_entity_poly.entity_id
_entity_poly.type
_entity_poly.pdbx_seq_one_letter_code
_entity_poly.pdbx_strand_id
1 'polypeptide(L)'
;MIATPPCQGMSVANHKKKEQEIIRNSLVVESIKIIKKVRPRFFVLENVPAFMKTICTDIDGVNKPISEAIQNNLGGFYSYIAQLINFKNYGACSSRQRTVVIGVANDYADEISPMELFPDFVEEKTLRDVIGGLPALKEFGEIDHTDIYHSFRMYPEHMREWIMDLDEGESAFDNEDDKKKTHQIKDGKLIINQQKNGDKYRRQIWDKVGPCIHTRNDQLASQNTIRPEDDRVFSIRELMLMMTVPHDFKWVDQSFDDLNQMSLTDKRKFLKKEEIKIRQSLGEAVPTVIFQQIAHKMKAVLQNPPLSTAEINKIVSGRAFNNTEELIEFINKNPLNLPISALSRIAELSNTKRTDNAAFFTSKSLITEMMKNLPVIEKKKVKILEPSVGVGNFIPLIIEKFKDKDVELDLVDIDADNMEVLNAILGKYNIPENIKIRYIVDDFLLHSFEEMYDYVIGNLPFFKMKSSDKLLSKYKEAAINKETTNICSFFLDKAELIGNYVMLVFPKFLLNTPEFEETRTYISKKAVECIIDFGEKGFPGVLIETIAIFINNMAKPNKTRVFSYPRQIRLLQKQKYILDNKLPYWIIYRNEKFDEELKKLKFDVFTVFRDRQIKNRV
;
A
#
# COMPACT_ATOMS: atom_id res chain seq x y z
N MET A 1 8.53 14.46 6.47
CA MET A 1 7.49 15.49 6.24
C MET A 1 6.14 14.81 6.34
N ILE A 2 5.17 15.40 7.04
CA ILE A 2 3.79 14.93 7.07
C ILE A 2 2.93 16.08 6.56
N ALA A 3 1.99 15.80 5.65
CA ALA A 3 1.08 16.79 5.10
C ALA A 3 -0.33 16.22 4.92
N THR A 4 -1.32 17.00 5.36
CA THR A 4 -2.75 16.72 5.23
C THR A 4 -3.41 17.88 4.45
N PRO A 5 -3.05 18.08 3.17
CA PRO A 5 -3.47 19.26 2.43
C PRO A 5 -5.00 19.27 2.27
N PRO A 6 -5.69 20.39 2.59
CA PRO A 6 -7.14 20.44 2.48
C PRO A 6 -7.55 20.38 1.01
N CYS A 7 -8.56 19.56 0.73
CA CYS A 7 -9.09 19.36 -0.62
C CYS A 7 -10.57 19.73 -0.69
N GLN A 8 -10.85 21.03 -0.57
CA GLN A 8 -12.20 21.60 -0.69
C GLN A 8 -12.69 21.54 -2.15
N GLY A 9 -13.11 20.34 -2.58
CA GLY A 9 -13.58 20.02 -3.94
C GLY A 9 -13.66 18.52 -4.24
N MET A 10 -13.16 17.67 -3.34
CA MET A 10 -13.11 16.20 -3.49
C MET A 10 -14.24 15.44 -2.76
N SER A 11 -15.09 16.13 -2.00
CA SER A 11 -16.15 15.48 -1.23
C SER A 11 -17.27 15.00 -2.16
N VAL A 12 -17.71 13.75 -1.95
CA VAL A 12 -18.80 13.08 -2.68
C VAL A 12 -20.11 13.92 -2.68
N ALA A 13 -20.28 14.82 -1.72
CA ALA A 13 -21.49 15.66 -1.59
C ALA A 13 -21.62 16.79 -2.63
N ASN A 14 -20.56 17.14 -3.39
CA ASN A 14 -20.63 18.21 -4.40
C ASN A 14 -20.75 17.63 -5.81
N HIS A 15 -21.98 17.30 -6.23
CA HIS A 15 -22.29 16.71 -7.53
C HIS A 15 -22.12 17.63 -8.76
N LYS A 16 -21.54 18.83 -8.64
CA LYS A 16 -21.33 19.75 -9.77
C LYS A 16 -19.96 20.44 -9.67
N LYS A 17 -18.97 19.96 -10.42
CA LYS A 17 -17.63 20.56 -10.49
C LYS A 17 -17.65 21.82 -11.35
N LYS A 18 -17.30 22.97 -10.77
CA LYS A 18 -17.06 24.24 -11.50
C LYS A 18 -15.55 24.41 -11.72
N GLU A 19 -15.13 25.15 -12.76
CA GLU A 19 -13.71 25.46 -13.04
C GLU A 19 -12.93 25.98 -11.81
N GLN A 20 -13.62 26.69 -10.90
CA GLN A 20 -13.06 27.22 -9.66
C GLN A 20 -12.56 26.13 -8.68
N GLU A 21 -13.02 24.87 -8.78
CA GLU A 21 -12.54 23.78 -7.90
C GLU A 21 -11.15 23.28 -8.28
N ILE A 22 -10.70 23.45 -9.53
CA ILE A 22 -9.35 23.08 -9.97
C ILE A 22 -8.29 23.92 -9.25
N ILE A 23 -8.60 25.20 -8.98
CA ILE A 23 -7.75 26.14 -8.23
C ILE A 23 -7.57 25.69 -6.75
N ARG A 24 -8.54 24.96 -6.18
CA ARG A 24 -8.52 24.50 -4.77
C ARG A 24 -7.66 23.26 -4.53
N ASN A 25 -7.33 22.49 -5.56
CA ASN A 25 -6.35 21.38 -5.45
C ASN A 25 -4.89 21.86 -5.44
N SER A 26 -4.65 23.17 -5.43
CA SER A 26 -3.33 23.80 -5.40
C SER A 26 -2.47 23.38 -4.20
N LEU A 27 -3.05 23.15 -3.02
CA LEU A 27 -2.27 22.83 -1.82
C LEU A 27 -1.65 21.42 -1.83
N VAL A 28 -2.23 20.49 -2.60
CA VAL A 28 -1.61 19.19 -2.86
C VAL A 28 -0.34 19.38 -3.68
N VAL A 29 -0.41 20.24 -4.69
CA VAL A 29 0.72 20.56 -5.57
C VAL A 29 1.80 21.32 -4.81
N GLU A 30 1.43 22.24 -3.92
CA GLU A 30 2.39 22.88 -3.00
C GLU A 30 3.07 21.86 -2.08
N SER A 31 2.34 20.87 -1.57
CA SER A 31 2.94 19.77 -0.79
C SER A 31 3.97 19.00 -1.62
N ILE A 32 3.68 18.70 -2.88
CA ILE A 32 4.63 18.06 -3.82
C ILE A 32 5.86 18.95 -4.04
N LYS A 33 5.68 20.26 -4.25
CA LYS A 33 6.79 21.22 -4.41
C LYS A 33 7.68 21.26 -3.17
N ILE A 34 7.09 21.28 -1.97
CA ILE A 34 7.83 21.27 -0.71
C ILE A 34 8.62 19.97 -0.57
N ILE A 35 8.02 18.80 -0.83
CA ILE A 35 8.73 17.51 -0.78
C ILE A 35 9.92 17.51 -1.76
N LYS A 36 9.71 17.99 -2.99
CA LYS A 36 10.75 18.07 -4.03
C LYS A 36 11.90 19.00 -3.64
N LYS A 37 11.60 20.11 -2.95
CA LYS A 37 12.59 21.09 -2.49
C LYS A 37 13.35 20.64 -1.23
N VAL A 38 12.62 20.17 -0.22
CA VAL A 38 13.18 19.78 1.09
C VAL A 38 13.90 18.44 1.02
N ARG A 39 13.47 17.54 0.14
CA ARG A 39 13.96 16.17 0.02
C ARG A 39 13.99 15.41 1.37
N PRO A 40 12.87 15.34 2.12
CA PRO A 40 12.85 14.62 3.39
C PRO A 40 13.16 13.13 3.20
N ARG A 41 13.75 12.46 4.20
CA ARG A 41 13.96 11.00 4.18
C ARG A 41 12.64 10.22 3.99
N PHE A 42 11.58 10.74 4.60
CA PHE A 42 10.23 10.19 4.50
C PHE A 42 9.22 11.30 4.23
N PHE A 43 8.19 10.99 3.45
CA PHE A 43 6.98 11.79 3.40
C PHE A 43 5.73 10.96 3.70
N VAL A 44 4.73 11.59 4.32
CA VAL A 44 3.40 11.04 4.50
C VAL A 44 2.39 12.06 4.00
N LEU A 45 1.52 11.65 3.07
CA LEU A 45 0.34 12.40 2.67
C LEU A 45 -0.90 11.66 3.12
N GLU A 46 -1.81 12.34 3.79
CA GLU A 46 -3.12 11.79 4.15
C GLU A 46 -4.23 12.64 3.52
N ASN A 47 -5.27 11.97 3.02
CA ASN A 47 -6.43 12.64 2.46
C ASN A 47 -7.64 11.71 2.27
N VAL A 48 -8.74 12.24 1.75
CA VAL A 48 -10.00 11.51 1.49
C VAL A 48 -9.84 10.33 0.51
N PRO A 49 -10.78 9.37 0.47
CA PRO A 49 -10.66 8.18 -0.38
C PRO A 49 -10.46 8.44 -1.89
N ALA A 50 -10.98 9.56 -2.41
CA ALA A 50 -10.88 9.92 -3.83
C ALA A 50 -9.54 10.58 -4.21
N PHE A 51 -8.59 10.71 -3.27
CA PHE A 51 -7.37 11.51 -3.41
C PHE A 51 -6.58 11.20 -4.68
N MET A 52 -6.15 9.94 -4.86
CA MET A 52 -5.27 9.55 -5.97
C MET A 52 -5.91 9.74 -7.35
N LYS A 53 -7.25 9.72 -7.43
CA LYS A 53 -8.01 9.84 -8.69
C LYS A 53 -8.40 11.27 -9.02
N THR A 54 -8.28 12.19 -8.07
CA THR A 54 -8.69 13.57 -8.27
C THR A 54 -7.71 14.30 -9.18
N ILE A 55 -8.24 15.10 -10.11
CA ILE A 55 -7.47 15.91 -11.04
C ILE A 55 -6.93 17.17 -10.35
N CYS A 56 -5.64 17.43 -10.51
CA CYS A 56 -4.98 18.68 -10.12
C CYS A 56 -4.24 19.28 -11.33
N THR A 57 -3.99 20.58 -11.30
CA THR A 57 -3.04 21.23 -12.21
C THR A 57 -1.64 21.02 -11.65
N ASP A 58 -0.87 20.13 -12.27
CA ASP A 58 0.48 19.77 -11.82
C ASP A 58 1.47 20.96 -12.00
N ILE A 59 2.70 20.80 -11.52
CA ILE A 59 3.79 21.79 -11.57
C ILE A 59 4.10 22.24 -13.02
N ASP A 60 3.83 21.39 -14.01
CA ASP A 60 3.99 21.67 -15.44
C ASP A 60 2.78 22.40 -16.07
N GLY A 61 1.76 22.73 -15.27
CA GLY A 61 0.52 23.37 -15.74
C GLY A 61 -0.48 22.42 -16.38
N VAL A 62 -0.20 21.11 -16.44
CA VAL A 62 -1.07 20.13 -17.07
C VAL A 62 -2.01 19.51 -16.04
N ASN A 63 -3.31 19.44 -16.37
CA ASN A 63 -4.30 18.77 -15.55
C ASN A 63 -4.14 17.25 -15.65
N LYS A 64 -3.90 16.60 -14.50
CA LYS A 64 -3.75 15.14 -14.41
C LYS A 64 -4.17 14.63 -13.03
N PRO A 65 -4.43 13.32 -12.87
CA PRO A 65 -4.66 12.73 -11.56
C PRO A 65 -3.50 13.01 -10.59
N ILE A 66 -3.79 13.22 -9.31
CA ILE A 66 -2.77 13.41 -8.27
C ILE A 66 -1.78 12.23 -8.22
N SER A 67 -2.25 11.01 -8.51
CA SER A 67 -1.36 9.84 -8.64
C SER A 67 -0.26 10.04 -9.67
N GLU A 68 -0.58 10.63 -10.82
CA GLU A 68 0.36 10.95 -11.88
C GLU A 68 1.24 12.14 -11.51
N ALA A 69 0.69 13.18 -10.86
CA ALA A 69 1.47 14.32 -10.39
C ALA A 69 2.53 13.89 -9.35
N ILE A 70 2.18 13.04 -8.38
CA ILE A 70 3.12 12.45 -7.41
C ILE A 70 4.17 11.63 -8.16
N GLN A 71 3.76 10.75 -9.08
CA GLN A 71 4.69 9.91 -9.82
C GLN A 71 5.70 10.74 -10.63
N ASN A 72 5.21 11.72 -11.41
CA ASN A 72 6.04 12.53 -12.31
C ASN A 72 7.06 13.39 -11.55
N ASN A 73 6.66 13.90 -10.38
CA ASN A 73 7.51 14.83 -9.62
C ASN A 73 8.37 14.18 -8.55
N LEU A 74 7.91 13.06 -7.97
CA LEU A 74 8.53 12.42 -6.81
C LEU A 74 9.02 11.00 -7.10
N GLY A 75 8.44 10.26 -8.06
CA GLY A 75 8.76 8.84 -8.29
C GLY A 75 10.22 8.57 -8.70
N GLY A 76 10.90 9.55 -9.30
CA GLY A 76 12.34 9.45 -9.58
C GLY A 76 13.25 9.60 -8.35
N PHE A 77 12.71 10.07 -7.22
CA PHE A 77 13.45 10.37 -5.99
C PHE A 77 12.98 9.54 -4.79
N TYR A 78 11.80 8.92 -4.88
CA TYR A 78 11.17 8.19 -3.79
C TYR A 78 10.53 6.88 -4.28
N SER A 79 10.72 5.83 -3.49
CA SER A 79 9.83 4.68 -3.47
C SER A 79 8.61 5.02 -2.62
N TYR A 80 7.40 4.87 -3.16
CA TYR A 80 6.18 5.25 -2.43
C TYR A 80 5.01 4.30 -2.70
N ILE A 81 4.15 4.17 -1.70
CA ILE A 81 2.93 3.37 -1.73
C ILE A 81 1.76 4.23 -1.28
N ALA A 82 0.62 4.07 -1.95
CA ALA A 82 -0.65 4.66 -1.55
C ALA A 82 -1.64 3.54 -1.22
N GLN A 83 -2.29 3.61 -0.05
CA GLN A 83 -3.33 2.67 0.35
C GLN A 83 -4.57 3.42 0.83
N LEU A 84 -5.74 2.87 0.50
CA LEU A 84 -7.02 3.27 1.08
C LEU A 84 -7.26 2.37 2.30
N ILE A 85 -7.21 2.96 3.50
CA ILE A 85 -7.38 2.24 4.76
C ILE A 85 -8.51 2.86 5.59
N ASN A 86 -9.19 2.06 6.40
CA ASN A 86 -10.11 2.57 7.42
C ASN A 86 -9.42 2.59 8.78
N PHE A 87 -9.22 3.77 9.36
CA PHE A 87 -8.45 3.93 10.58
C PHE A 87 -8.98 3.14 11.79
N LYS A 88 -10.27 2.76 11.80
CA LYS A 88 -10.82 1.88 12.84
C LYS A 88 -10.12 0.52 12.93
N ASN A 89 -9.54 0.05 11.83
CA ASN A 89 -8.79 -1.19 11.75
C ASN A 89 -7.31 -1.04 12.12
N TYR A 90 -6.90 0.16 12.57
CA TYR A 90 -5.51 0.50 12.86
C TYR A 90 -5.41 1.27 14.19
N GLY A 91 -6.27 0.92 15.15
CA GLY A 91 -6.27 1.45 16.52
C GLY A 91 -7.10 2.73 16.73
N ALA A 92 -7.61 3.38 15.68
CA ALA A 92 -8.53 4.51 15.88
C ALA A 92 -9.89 4.00 16.42
N CYS A 93 -10.53 4.80 17.25
CA CYS A 93 -11.81 4.46 17.88
C CYS A 93 -13.02 5.03 17.11
N SER A 94 -12.81 5.39 15.84
CA SER A 94 -13.84 5.90 14.93
C SER A 94 -13.60 5.42 13.50
N SER A 95 -14.68 5.14 12.78
CA SER A 95 -14.64 4.75 11.37
C SER A 95 -14.27 5.95 10.50
N ARG A 96 -13.12 5.89 9.83
CA ARG A 96 -12.60 6.96 8.97
C ARG A 96 -11.76 6.37 7.84
N GLN A 97 -12.36 6.25 6.65
CA GLN A 97 -11.65 5.81 5.45
C GLN A 97 -10.81 6.95 4.87
N ARG A 98 -9.52 6.70 4.64
CA ARG A 98 -8.55 7.68 4.13
C ARG A 98 -7.54 7.03 3.21
N THR A 99 -7.09 7.79 2.23
CA THR A 99 -5.90 7.45 1.46
C THR A 99 -4.68 7.94 2.23
N VAL A 100 -3.76 7.03 2.52
CA VAL A 100 -2.45 7.35 3.08
C VAL A 100 -1.39 7.01 2.03
N VAL A 101 -0.52 7.98 1.74
CA VAL A 101 0.63 7.82 0.85
C VAL A 101 1.89 7.95 1.68
N ILE A 102 2.71 6.90 1.71
CA ILE A 102 4.01 6.91 2.38
C ILE A 102 5.10 6.80 1.34
N GLY A 103 6.08 7.70 1.39
CA GLY A 103 7.25 7.67 0.54
C GLY A 103 8.55 7.63 1.35
N VAL A 104 9.50 6.86 0.83
CA VAL A 104 10.86 6.65 1.34
C VAL A 104 11.83 7.13 0.26
N ALA A 105 12.77 7.99 0.64
CA ALA A 105 13.79 8.47 -0.30
C ALA A 105 14.59 7.29 -0.88
N ASN A 106 14.96 7.35 -2.16
CA ASN A 106 15.61 6.23 -2.85
C ASN A 106 16.89 5.75 -2.17
N ASP A 107 17.63 6.64 -1.49
CA ASP A 107 18.84 6.30 -0.70
C ASP A 107 18.55 5.32 0.45
N TYR A 108 17.28 5.17 0.85
CA TYR A 108 16.83 4.27 1.92
C TYR A 108 15.94 3.13 1.40
N ALA A 109 15.51 3.19 0.14
CA ALA A 109 14.43 2.34 -0.38
C ALA A 109 14.81 0.87 -0.57
N ASP A 110 16.10 0.56 -0.63
CA ASP A 110 16.58 -0.83 -0.70
C ASP A 110 16.62 -1.53 0.68
N GLU A 111 16.54 -0.76 1.77
CA GLU A 111 16.51 -1.28 3.14
C GLU A 111 15.12 -1.12 3.77
N ILE A 112 14.38 -0.07 3.39
CA ILE A 112 13.08 0.28 3.98
C ILE A 112 12.03 0.36 2.88
N SER A 113 11.04 -0.54 2.93
CA SER A 113 9.86 -0.40 2.08
C SER A 113 8.86 0.56 2.72
N PRO A 114 8.25 1.48 1.96
CA PRO A 114 7.09 2.24 2.42
C PRO A 114 5.92 1.35 2.89
N MET A 115 5.82 0.09 2.42
CA MET A 115 4.78 -0.85 2.88
C MET A 115 4.91 -1.17 4.37
N GLU A 116 6.15 -1.38 4.84
CA GLU A 116 6.46 -1.73 6.23
C GLU A 116 6.13 -0.58 7.21
N LEU A 117 5.95 0.64 6.70
CA LEU A 117 5.68 1.84 7.50
C LEU A 117 4.20 2.12 7.73
N PHE A 118 3.28 1.38 7.09
CA PHE A 118 1.85 1.52 7.35
C PHE A 118 1.51 1.07 8.78
N PRO A 119 0.46 1.62 9.42
CA PRO A 119 0.00 1.14 10.73
C PRO A 119 -0.32 -0.36 10.73
N ASP A 120 -0.29 -0.96 11.92
CA ASP A 120 -0.59 -2.38 12.09
C ASP A 120 -2.09 -2.61 12.26
N PHE A 121 -2.58 -3.73 11.74
CA PHE A 121 -3.98 -4.07 11.85
C PHE A 121 -4.30 -4.41 13.30
N VAL A 122 -5.39 -3.85 13.82
CA VAL A 122 -5.89 -4.08 15.18
C VAL A 122 -7.40 -4.28 15.11
N GLU A 123 -7.93 -5.14 15.97
CA GLU A 123 -9.38 -5.28 16.14
C GLU A 123 -10.04 -3.95 16.54
N GLU A 124 -11.24 -3.76 16.03
CA GLU A 124 -11.99 -2.52 16.25
C GLU A 124 -12.61 -2.48 17.65
N LYS A 125 -12.62 -1.30 18.28
CA LYS A 125 -13.26 -1.07 19.57
C LYS A 125 -14.67 -0.53 19.39
N THR A 126 -15.62 -0.98 20.21
CA THR A 126 -16.99 -0.48 20.21
C THR A 126 -17.09 0.88 20.91
N LEU A 127 -18.18 1.63 20.69
CA LEU A 127 -18.47 2.84 21.45
C LEU A 127 -18.53 2.53 22.96
N ARG A 128 -19.07 1.38 23.33
CA ARG A 128 -19.13 0.94 24.73
C ARG A 128 -17.73 0.84 25.35
N ASP A 129 -16.79 0.22 24.65
CA ASP A 129 -15.39 0.10 25.12
C ASP A 129 -14.69 1.45 25.27
N VAL A 130 -15.04 2.41 24.40
CA VAL A 130 -14.31 3.68 24.26
C VAL A 130 -14.84 4.75 25.20
N ILE A 131 -16.17 4.89 25.33
CA ILE A 131 -16.79 5.97 26.09
C ILE A 131 -17.80 5.50 27.15
N GLY A 132 -18.07 4.19 27.26
CA GLY A 132 -19.05 3.65 28.19
C GLY A 132 -18.69 3.84 29.67
N GLY A 133 -17.40 4.06 29.98
CA GLY A 133 -16.94 4.34 31.34
C GLY A 133 -17.06 5.81 31.77
N LEU A 134 -17.49 6.72 30.88
CA LEU A 134 -17.70 8.14 31.23
C LEU A 134 -19.05 8.33 31.92
N PRO A 135 -19.14 9.27 32.90
CA PRO A 135 -20.42 9.59 33.53
C PRO A 135 -21.46 10.06 32.50
N ALA A 136 -22.73 9.79 32.75
CA ALA A 136 -23.79 10.31 31.89
C ALA A 136 -23.97 11.82 32.13
N LEU A 137 -24.21 12.58 31.07
CA LEU A 137 -24.58 14.00 31.17
C LEU A 137 -26.08 14.11 30.86
N LYS A 138 -26.90 14.18 31.91
CA LYS A 138 -28.37 14.11 31.84
C LYS A 138 -29.02 15.49 31.82
N GLU A 139 -28.34 16.49 32.38
CA GLU A 139 -28.82 17.85 32.43
C GLU A 139 -28.51 18.59 31.12
N PHE A 140 -29.46 19.42 30.67
CA PHE A 140 -29.31 20.07 29.38
C PHE A 140 -28.24 21.19 29.44
N GLY A 141 -27.16 21.01 28.69
CA GLY A 141 -25.98 21.89 28.76
C GLY A 141 -25.09 21.63 29.99
N GLU A 142 -25.12 20.41 30.53
CA GLU A 142 -24.24 19.96 31.60
C GLU A 142 -22.76 20.01 31.21
N ILE A 143 -21.93 20.33 32.21
CA ILE A 143 -20.47 20.30 32.15
C ILE A 143 -20.05 19.42 33.32
N ASP A 144 -19.27 18.37 33.05
CA ASP A 144 -18.78 17.54 34.14
C ASP A 144 -17.93 18.33 35.15
N HIS A 145 -18.07 17.97 36.41
CA HIS A 145 -17.41 18.63 37.52
C HIS A 145 -15.88 18.43 37.52
N THR A 146 -15.39 17.29 37.01
CA THR A 146 -13.97 16.91 36.96
C THR A 146 -13.32 17.06 35.59
N ASP A 147 -14.11 17.16 34.52
CA ASP A 147 -13.62 17.29 33.15
C ASP A 147 -14.42 18.32 32.34
N ILE A 148 -13.87 19.53 32.21
CA ILE A 148 -14.45 20.62 31.42
C ILE A 148 -14.73 20.23 29.97
N TYR A 149 -13.97 19.29 29.40
CA TYR A 149 -14.18 18.82 28.03
C TYR A 149 -15.25 17.72 27.96
N HIS A 150 -15.64 17.12 29.08
CA HIS A 150 -16.85 16.31 29.13
C HIS A 150 -18.08 17.21 29.26
N SER A 151 -18.33 17.93 28.17
CA SER A 151 -19.41 18.89 27.98
C SER A 151 -19.89 18.88 26.53
N PHE A 152 -21.15 19.28 26.32
CA PHE A 152 -21.76 19.34 24.99
C PHE A 152 -22.41 20.70 24.72
N ARG A 153 -22.55 21.02 23.43
CA ARG A 153 -23.14 22.28 23.00
C ARG A 153 -24.62 22.32 23.37
N MET A 154 -25.05 23.42 23.97
CA MET A 154 -26.47 23.69 24.19
C MET A 154 -27.14 24.16 22.89
N TYR A 155 -28.25 23.54 22.53
CA TYR A 155 -29.11 23.90 21.40
C TYR A 155 -30.50 24.33 21.92
N PRO A 156 -31.42 24.84 21.09
CA PRO A 156 -32.78 25.14 21.55
C PRO A 156 -33.43 23.92 22.22
N GLU A 157 -34.01 24.12 23.41
CA GLU A 157 -34.50 23.03 24.27
C GLU A 157 -35.56 22.16 23.60
N HIS A 158 -36.44 22.74 22.76
CA HIS A 158 -37.42 21.99 21.98
C HIS A 158 -36.82 20.94 21.03
N MET A 159 -35.53 21.06 20.67
CA MET A 159 -34.87 20.04 19.84
C MET A 159 -34.54 18.77 20.63
N ARG A 160 -34.52 18.83 21.97
CA ARG A 160 -34.36 17.65 22.83
C ARG A 160 -35.55 16.70 22.67
N GLU A 161 -36.75 17.24 22.55
CA GLU A 161 -37.99 16.48 22.29
C GLU A 161 -37.91 15.62 21.02
N TRP A 162 -37.05 15.99 20.06
CA TRP A 162 -36.89 15.23 18.82
C TRP A 162 -36.13 13.92 19.01
N ILE A 163 -35.34 13.81 20.08
CA ILE A 163 -34.39 12.72 20.28
C ILE A 163 -34.61 11.94 21.57
N MET A 164 -35.40 12.48 22.51
CA MET A 164 -35.59 11.94 23.86
C MET A 164 -36.12 10.51 23.87
N ASP A 165 -37.07 10.19 22.98
CA ASP A 165 -37.74 8.88 22.94
C ASP A 165 -37.12 7.89 21.93
N LEU A 166 -36.01 8.26 21.30
CA LEU A 166 -35.39 7.40 20.28
C LEU A 166 -34.66 6.22 20.92
N ASP A 167 -34.86 5.02 20.38
CA ASP A 167 -34.02 3.87 20.68
C ASP A 167 -32.69 3.88 19.89
N GLU A 168 -31.75 3.01 20.26
CA GLU A 168 -30.47 2.87 19.56
C GLU A 168 -30.68 2.61 18.06
N GLY A 169 -30.09 3.46 17.22
CA GLY A 169 -30.23 3.37 15.78
C GLY A 169 -31.46 4.05 15.19
N GLU A 170 -32.41 4.56 15.98
CA GLU A 170 -33.57 5.30 15.48
C GLU A 170 -33.24 6.76 15.17
N SER A 171 -34.02 7.36 14.27
CA SER A 171 -33.90 8.76 13.85
C SER A 171 -35.11 9.57 14.31
N ALA A 172 -34.91 10.86 14.57
CA ALA A 172 -36.01 11.79 14.85
C ALA A 172 -37.10 11.83 13.77
N PHE A 173 -36.80 11.40 12.54
CA PHE A 173 -37.79 11.27 11.46
C PHE A 173 -38.71 10.06 11.60
N ASP A 174 -38.33 9.08 12.42
CA ASP A 174 -39.04 7.81 12.64
C ASP A 174 -40.14 7.95 13.71
N ASN A 175 -40.17 9.06 14.46
CA ASN A 175 -41.21 9.38 15.44
C ASN A 175 -42.63 9.29 14.85
N GLU A 176 -43.61 8.77 15.60
CA GLU A 176 -45.02 8.77 15.18
C GLU A 176 -45.64 10.18 15.26
N ASP A 177 -45.34 10.94 16.32
CA ASP A 177 -45.81 12.31 16.49
C ASP A 177 -45.02 13.29 15.62
N ASP A 178 -45.70 13.96 14.69
CA ASP A 178 -45.13 14.99 13.82
C ASP A 178 -44.51 16.17 14.59
N LYS A 179 -44.93 16.44 15.82
CA LYS A 179 -44.30 17.46 16.69
C LYS A 179 -42.92 17.04 17.20
N LYS A 180 -42.65 15.74 17.27
CA LYS A 180 -41.34 15.17 17.66
C LYS A 180 -40.43 14.93 16.46
N LYS A 181 -40.95 15.08 15.24
CA LYS A 181 -40.11 15.15 14.03
C LYS A 181 -39.41 16.49 13.95
N THR A 182 -38.26 16.52 13.28
CA THR A 182 -37.56 17.79 13.03
C THR A 182 -38.40 18.67 12.10
N HIS A 183 -38.73 19.87 12.54
CA HIS A 183 -39.69 20.74 11.86
C HIS A 183 -39.32 22.22 11.95
N GLN A 184 -40.01 23.03 11.16
CA GLN A 184 -39.99 24.49 11.23
C GLN A 184 -41.43 25.00 11.33
N ILE A 185 -41.63 26.11 12.05
CA ILE A 185 -42.89 26.83 12.06
C ILE A 185 -42.79 27.96 11.05
N LYS A 186 -43.58 27.92 9.98
CA LYS A 186 -43.71 29.01 9.00
C LYS A 186 -45.17 29.43 8.91
N ASP A 187 -45.44 30.72 9.09
CA ASP A 187 -46.80 31.29 9.08
C ASP A 187 -47.78 30.55 10.00
N GLY A 188 -47.31 30.15 11.18
CA GLY A 188 -48.08 29.40 12.18
C GLY A 188 -48.33 27.92 11.84
N LYS A 189 -47.79 27.41 10.71
CA LYS A 189 -47.93 26.01 10.30
C LYS A 189 -46.65 25.22 10.56
N LEU A 190 -46.81 23.99 11.07
CA LEU A 190 -45.73 23.03 11.25
C LEU A 190 -45.37 22.42 9.89
N ILE A 191 -44.09 22.56 9.50
CA ILE A 191 -43.53 21.99 8.28
C ILE A 191 -42.39 21.07 8.66
N ILE A 192 -42.57 19.76 8.44
CA ILE A 192 -41.55 18.74 8.71
C ILE A 192 -40.40 18.90 7.71
N ASN A 193 -39.16 18.83 8.21
CA ASN A 193 -37.99 18.87 7.35
C ASN A 193 -37.91 17.58 6.50
N GLN A 194 -37.38 17.68 5.29
CA GLN A 194 -37.14 16.50 4.47
C GLN A 194 -35.87 15.76 4.91
N GLN A 195 -35.97 14.45 5.11
CA GLN A 195 -34.82 13.59 5.36
C GLN A 195 -34.02 13.41 4.06
N LYS A 196 -32.98 14.22 3.87
CA LYS A 196 -32.09 14.12 2.69
C LYS A 196 -30.94 13.13 2.90
N ASN A 197 -30.53 12.89 4.15
CA ASN A 197 -29.47 11.95 4.54
C ASN A 197 -29.96 11.12 5.73
N GLY A 198 -29.83 9.79 5.67
CA GLY A 198 -30.37 8.85 6.66
C GLY A 198 -29.73 8.90 8.06
N ASP A 199 -28.54 9.49 8.17
CA ASP A 199 -27.72 9.48 9.40
C ASP A 199 -27.88 10.73 10.28
N LYS A 200 -28.75 11.65 9.88
CA LYS A 200 -29.02 12.87 10.63
C LYS A 200 -30.02 12.59 11.75
N TYR A 201 -29.83 13.22 12.89
CA TYR A 201 -30.69 13.04 14.05
C TYR A 201 -30.90 11.56 14.43
N ARG A 202 -29.89 10.71 14.20
CA ARG A 202 -29.93 9.28 14.48
C ARG A 202 -29.11 8.95 15.73
N ARG A 203 -29.71 8.24 16.68
CA ARG A 203 -29.04 7.73 17.88
C ARG A 203 -28.02 6.67 17.49
N GLN A 204 -26.78 6.79 17.98
CA GLN A 204 -25.74 5.80 17.70
C GLN A 204 -25.98 4.50 18.49
N ILE A 205 -25.24 3.44 18.17
CA ILE A 205 -25.40 2.11 18.78
C ILE A 205 -24.15 1.79 19.61
N TRP A 206 -24.33 1.38 20.87
CA TRP A 206 -23.24 1.11 21.81
C TRP A 206 -22.27 0.04 21.31
N ASP A 207 -22.81 -1.05 20.77
CA ASP A 207 -22.04 -2.23 20.34
C ASP A 207 -21.58 -2.13 18.88
N LYS A 208 -21.32 -0.90 18.41
CA LYS A 208 -20.70 -0.60 17.12
C LYS A 208 -19.53 0.37 17.29
N VAL A 209 -18.62 0.37 16.31
CA VAL A 209 -17.52 1.35 16.25
C VAL A 209 -18.06 2.77 16.15
N GLY A 210 -17.36 3.71 16.79
CA GLY A 210 -17.67 5.13 16.69
C GLY A 210 -17.77 5.63 15.23
N PRO A 211 -18.69 6.53 14.92
CA PRO A 211 -18.87 7.04 13.57
C PRO A 211 -17.71 7.97 13.15
N CYS A 212 -17.66 8.31 11.85
CA CYS A 212 -16.72 9.33 11.38
C CYS A 212 -17.02 10.68 12.04
N ILE A 213 -16.01 11.30 12.67
CA ILE A 213 -16.16 12.60 13.29
C ILE A 213 -16.04 13.70 12.24
N HIS A 214 -17.11 14.47 12.08
CA HIS A 214 -17.21 15.63 11.17
C HIS A 214 -16.92 16.95 11.90
N THR A 215 -16.68 18.02 11.15
CA THR A 215 -16.35 19.35 11.71
C THR A 215 -17.51 20.05 12.42
N ARG A 216 -18.76 19.68 12.08
CA ARG A 216 -19.99 20.12 12.79
C ARG A 216 -20.53 19.03 13.71
N ASN A 217 -19.65 18.36 14.44
CA ASN A 217 -20.04 17.35 15.45
C ASN A 217 -20.79 17.95 16.66
N ASP A 218 -20.92 19.28 16.72
CA ASP A 218 -21.69 20.02 17.73
C ASP A 218 -23.19 20.09 17.44
N GLN A 219 -23.64 19.75 16.23
CA GLN A 219 -25.04 19.92 15.80
C GLN A 219 -25.77 18.58 15.75
N LEU A 220 -26.99 18.54 16.27
CA LEU A 220 -27.92 17.40 16.09
C LEU A 220 -28.25 17.15 14.61
N ALA A 221 -28.31 18.22 13.81
CA ALA A 221 -28.60 18.18 12.38
C ALA A 221 -27.45 17.62 11.51
N SER A 222 -26.28 17.41 12.13
CA SER A 222 -25.13 16.80 11.49
C SER A 222 -25.23 15.26 11.53
N GLN A 223 -24.40 14.59 10.76
CA GLN A 223 -24.41 13.13 10.69
C GLN A 223 -23.78 12.51 11.93
N ASN A 224 -24.44 11.47 12.47
CA ASN A 224 -23.88 10.58 13.50
C ASN A 224 -23.35 11.28 14.75
N THR A 225 -24.08 12.28 15.27
CA THR A 225 -23.62 13.08 16.42
C THR A 225 -24.24 12.69 17.75
N ILE A 226 -25.35 11.95 17.77
CA ILE A 226 -26.15 11.69 18.98
C ILE A 226 -25.64 10.47 19.75
N ARG A 227 -25.44 10.60 21.06
CA ARG A 227 -24.97 9.52 21.94
C ARG A 227 -25.98 8.35 21.96
N PRO A 228 -25.54 7.10 22.15
CA PRO A 228 -26.47 5.96 22.21
C PRO A 228 -27.55 6.00 23.30
N GLU A 229 -27.42 6.82 24.35
CA GLU A 229 -28.37 6.85 25.46
C GLU A 229 -28.77 8.28 25.85
N ASP A 230 -27.80 9.17 26.12
CA ASP A 230 -28.12 10.55 26.51
C ASP A 230 -28.71 11.37 25.35
N ASP A 231 -29.68 12.25 25.65
CA ASP A 231 -30.37 13.15 24.71
C ASP A 231 -29.50 14.32 24.24
N ARG A 232 -28.32 14.01 23.73
CA ARG A 232 -27.29 14.97 23.37
C ARG A 232 -26.36 14.48 22.29
N VAL A 233 -25.66 15.46 21.72
CA VAL A 233 -24.48 15.17 20.92
C VAL A 233 -23.34 14.64 21.81
N PHE A 234 -22.37 13.97 21.19
CA PHE A 234 -21.12 13.63 21.85
C PHE A 234 -20.43 14.87 22.44
N SER A 235 -19.96 14.72 23.67
CA SER A 235 -19.12 15.69 24.36
C SER A 235 -17.75 15.82 23.71
N ILE A 236 -17.00 16.88 24.04
CA ILE A 236 -15.64 17.06 23.51
C ILE A 236 -14.74 15.88 23.94
N ARG A 237 -14.84 15.42 25.19
CA ARG A 237 -14.07 14.28 25.71
C ARG A 237 -14.36 12.99 24.96
N GLU A 238 -15.63 12.68 24.72
CA GLU A 238 -16.00 11.48 23.96
C GLU A 238 -15.39 11.50 22.55
N LEU A 239 -15.43 12.67 21.88
CA LEU A 239 -14.80 12.86 20.57
C LEU A 239 -13.28 12.76 20.63
N MET A 240 -12.64 13.28 21.68
CA MET A 240 -11.20 13.14 21.91
C MET A 240 -10.81 11.66 22.03
N LEU A 241 -11.55 10.86 22.81
CA LEU A 241 -11.31 9.42 22.95
C LEU A 241 -11.49 8.69 21.62
N MET A 242 -12.57 8.98 20.88
CA MET A 242 -12.81 8.42 19.54
C MET A 242 -11.72 8.79 18.52
N MET A 243 -11.10 9.96 18.66
CA MET A 243 -9.95 10.43 17.85
C MET A 243 -8.60 10.02 18.45
N THR A 244 -8.58 9.24 19.53
CA THR A 244 -7.37 8.81 20.26
C THR A 244 -6.48 9.99 20.68
N VAL A 245 -7.07 11.14 21.01
CA VAL A 245 -6.32 12.31 21.46
C VAL A 245 -5.75 12.03 22.86
N PRO A 246 -4.45 12.22 23.09
CA PRO A 246 -3.84 12.03 24.41
C PRO A 246 -4.52 12.86 25.50
N HIS A 247 -4.61 12.31 26.70
CA HIS A 247 -5.26 12.98 27.83
C HIS A 247 -4.56 14.30 28.21
N ASP A 248 -3.24 14.37 28.03
CA ASP A 248 -2.37 15.51 28.29
C ASP A 248 -2.33 16.54 27.15
N PHE A 249 -3.11 16.35 26.08
CA PHE A 249 -3.20 17.32 24.99
C PHE A 249 -3.83 18.63 25.46
N LYS A 250 -3.13 19.74 25.24
CA LYS A 250 -3.58 21.09 25.61
C LYS A 250 -4.21 21.81 24.41
N TRP A 251 -5.50 22.13 24.51
CA TRP A 251 -6.21 22.93 23.50
C TRP A 251 -5.93 24.43 23.62
N VAL A 252 -5.51 24.87 24.81
CA VAL A 252 -5.15 26.24 25.17
C VAL A 252 -3.93 26.21 26.09
N ASP A 253 -3.30 27.36 26.32
CA ASP A 253 -2.09 27.43 27.15
C ASP A 253 -2.34 27.10 28.64
N GLN A 254 -3.56 27.35 29.13
CA GLN A 254 -3.99 27.01 30.49
C GLN A 254 -3.98 25.49 30.71
N SER A 255 -3.60 25.05 31.91
CA SER A 255 -3.58 23.62 32.22
C SER A 255 -5.00 23.05 32.35
N PHE A 256 -5.13 21.74 32.15
CA PHE A 256 -6.40 21.04 32.36
C PHE A 256 -6.93 21.24 33.78
N ASP A 257 -6.04 21.17 34.78
CA ASP A 257 -6.40 21.33 36.19
C ASP A 257 -6.91 22.76 36.48
N ASP A 258 -6.27 23.79 35.93
CA ASP A 258 -6.72 25.19 36.09
C ASP A 258 -8.10 25.39 35.48
N LEU A 259 -8.34 24.81 34.29
CA LEU A 259 -9.64 24.88 33.63
C LEU A 259 -10.74 24.19 34.45
N ASN A 260 -10.42 23.07 35.10
CA ASN A 260 -11.37 22.33 35.94
C ASN A 260 -11.68 23.03 37.27
N GLN A 261 -10.75 23.84 37.80
CA GLN A 261 -10.96 24.64 39.01
C GLN A 261 -11.78 25.91 38.78
N MET A 262 -12.06 26.29 37.53
CA MET A 262 -12.88 27.45 37.21
C MET A 262 -14.30 27.33 37.78
N SER A 263 -14.89 28.47 38.12
CA SER A 263 -16.32 28.56 38.42
C SER A 263 -17.16 28.07 37.22
N LEU A 264 -18.36 27.54 37.45
CA LEU A 264 -19.23 27.09 36.36
C LEU A 264 -19.52 28.21 35.34
N THR A 265 -19.65 29.45 35.82
CA THR A 265 -19.84 30.63 34.97
C THR A 265 -18.64 30.86 34.03
N ASP A 266 -17.42 30.69 34.55
CA ASP A 266 -16.21 30.89 33.75
C ASP A 266 -15.93 29.70 32.83
N LYS A 267 -16.23 28.46 33.26
CA LYS A 267 -16.24 27.28 32.38
C LYS A 267 -17.16 27.50 31.18
N ARG A 268 -18.37 28.03 31.39
CA ARG A 268 -19.32 28.35 30.30
C ARG A 268 -18.79 29.42 29.35
N LYS A 269 -18.15 30.49 29.88
CA LYS A 269 -17.52 31.53 29.03
C LYS A 269 -16.38 30.95 28.20
N PHE A 270 -15.55 30.12 28.81
CA PHE A 270 -14.45 29.43 28.13
C PHE A 270 -14.97 28.54 26.99
N LEU A 271 -15.92 27.64 27.28
CA LEU A 271 -16.48 26.73 26.29
C LEU A 271 -17.15 27.49 25.15
N LYS A 272 -17.95 28.54 25.43
CA LYS A 272 -18.57 29.38 24.40
C LYS A 272 -17.55 29.98 23.42
N LYS A 273 -16.33 30.27 23.90
CA LYS A 273 -15.25 30.84 23.09
C LYS A 273 -14.52 29.77 22.29
N GLU A 274 -14.20 28.63 22.92
CA GLU A 274 -13.24 27.66 22.36
C GLU A 274 -13.89 26.39 21.78
N GLU A 275 -15.09 25.99 22.22
CA GLU A 275 -15.68 24.68 21.89
C GLU A 275 -15.78 24.43 20.38
N ILE A 276 -16.18 25.45 19.61
CA ILE A 276 -16.41 25.32 18.18
C ILE A 276 -15.09 25.03 17.48
N LYS A 277 -14.02 25.73 17.87
CA LYS A 277 -12.69 25.55 17.30
C LYS A 277 -12.14 24.17 17.64
N ILE A 278 -12.25 23.74 18.91
CA ILE A 278 -11.84 22.40 19.35
C ILE A 278 -12.56 21.32 18.53
N ARG A 279 -13.88 21.43 18.40
CA ARG A 279 -14.71 20.47 17.65
C ARG A 279 -14.38 20.45 16.16
N GLN A 280 -14.14 21.60 15.55
CA GLN A 280 -13.70 21.68 14.16
C GLN A 280 -12.32 21.03 13.98
N SER A 281 -11.37 21.31 14.88
CA SER A 281 -10.05 20.67 14.87
C SER A 281 -10.14 19.15 14.98
N LEU A 282 -11.00 18.62 15.85
CA LEU A 282 -11.25 17.17 15.96
C LEU A 282 -11.82 16.58 14.66
N GLY A 283 -12.73 17.28 13.98
CA GLY A 283 -13.30 16.81 12.71
C GLY A 283 -12.31 16.79 11.54
N GLU A 284 -11.42 17.79 11.48
CA GLU A 284 -10.35 17.90 10.47
C GLU A 284 -9.21 16.91 10.74
N ALA A 285 -8.89 16.66 12.02
CA ALA A 285 -7.72 15.88 12.43
C ALA A 285 -7.71 14.43 11.91
N VAL A 286 -6.51 13.87 11.90
CA VAL A 286 -6.27 12.43 11.78
C VAL A 286 -6.17 11.86 13.21
N PRO A 287 -6.81 10.71 13.51
CA PRO A 287 -6.66 10.08 14.82
C PRO A 287 -5.18 9.89 15.16
N THR A 288 -4.77 10.33 16.35
CA THR A 288 -3.34 10.52 16.65
C THR A 288 -2.54 9.21 16.59
N VAL A 289 -3.18 8.08 16.95
CA VAL A 289 -2.61 6.74 16.93
C VAL A 289 -2.07 6.33 15.55
N ILE A 290 -2.65 6.85 14.46
CA ILE A 290 -2.25 6.53 13.09
C ILE A 290 -0.85 7.10 12.80
N PHE A 291 -0.66 8.40 13.01
CA PHE A 291 0.65 9.01 12.80
C PHE A 291 1.66 8.60 13.87
N GLN A 292 1.22 8.30 15.10
CA GLN A 292 2.08 7.77 16.14
C GLN A 292 2.71 6.43 15.73
N GLN A 293 1.91 5.48 15.21
CA GLN A 293 2.42 4.20 14.71
C GLN A 293 3.41 4.38 13.56
N ILE A 294 3.06 5.19 12.55
CA ILE A 294 3.94 5.47 11.41
C ILE A 294 5.26 6.09 11.90
N ALA A 295 5.21 7.05 12.82
CA ALA A 295 6.39 7.69 13.39
C ALA A 295 7.27 6.73 14.20
N HIS A 296 6.67 5.83 14.99
CA HIS A 296 7.41 4.80 15.72
C HIS A 296 8.15 3.85 14.77
N LYS A 297 7.48 3.40 13.70
CA LYS A 297 8.09 2.56 12.67
C LYS A 297 9.24 3.27 11.97
N MET A 298 9.06 4.54 11.59
CA MET A 298 10.13 5.39 11.02
C MET A 298 11.30 5.56 11.99
N LYS A 299 11.05 5.76 13.29
CA LYS A 299 12.09 5.88 14.30
C LYS A 299 12.88 4.57 14.44
N ALA A 300 12.19 3.43 14.48
CA ALA A 300 12.81 2.11 14.61
C ALA A 300 13.76 1.82 13.44
N VAL A 301 13.32 2.04 12.19
CA VAL A 301 14.17 1.81 11.02
C VAL A 301 15.34 2.79 10.92
N LEU A 302 15.22 3.99 11.48
CA LEU A 302 16.31 4.97 11.52
C LEU A 302 17.38 4.68 12.59
N GLN A 303 17.11 3.80 13.55
CA GLN A 303 18.13 3.39 14.54
C GLN A 303 19.28 2.62 13.89
N ASN A 304 19.01 1.94 12.77
CA ASN A 304 20.00 1.19 12.00
C ASN A 304 20.06 1.76 10.57
N PRO A 305 20.96 2.72 10.28
CA PRO A 305 21.02 3.36 8.97
C PRO A 305 21.36 2.34 7.86
N PRO A 306 20.93 2.59 6.61
CA PRO A 306 21.27 1.76 5.47
C PRO A 306 22.77 1.55 5.32
N LEU A 307 23.18 0.31 5.01
CA LEU A 307 24.57 0.00 4.67
C LEU A 307 24.78 0.10 3.15
N SER A 308 25.88 0.72 2.77
CA SER A 308 26.35 0.73 1.39
C SER A 308 26.80 -0.67 0.96
N THR A 309 26.76 -0.94 -0.35
CA THR A 309 27.27 -2.20 -0.92
C THR A 309 28.75 -2.43 -0.56
N ALA A 310 29.55 -1.37 -0.48
CA ALA A 310 30.96 -1.47 -0.09
C ALA A 310 31.12 -1.95 1.36
N GLU A 311 30.28 -1.48 2.28
CA GLU A 311 30.29 -1.92 3.68
C GLU A 311 29.87 -3.38 3.82
N ILE A 312 28.81 -3.79 3.10
CA ILE A 312 28.38 -5.19 3.07
C ILE A 312 29.49 -6.09 2.52
N ASN A 313 30.11 -5.73 1.40
CA ASN A 313 31.21 -6.50 0.83
C ASN A 313 32.39 -6.61 1.81
N LYS A 314 32.71 -5.54 2.54
CA LYS A 314 33.76 -5.57 3.57
C LYS A 314 33.42 -6.54 4.70
N ILE A 315 32.15 -6.64 5.11
CA ILE A 315 31.71 -7.61 6.13
C ILE A 315 31.87 -9.04 5.61
N VAL A 316 31.40 -9.31 4.39
CA VAL A 316 31.48 -10.64 3.76
C VAL A 316 32.94 -11.08 3.61
N SER A 317 33.79 -10.24 3.01
CA SER A 317 35.21 -10.54 2.80
C SER A 317 36.02 -10.62 4.10
N GLY A 318 35.66 -9.81 5.12
CA GLY A 318 36.38 -9.77 6.39
C GLY A 318 36.11 -10.94 7.32
N ARG A 319 34.94 -11.59 7.22
CA ARG A 319 34.58 -12.76 8.03
C ARG A 319 34.92 -14.09 7.39
N ALA A 320 34.88 -14.17 6.04
CA ALA A 320 35.13 -15.39 5.29
C ALA A 320 34.29 -16.58 5.80
N PHE A 321 32.95 -16.48 5.72
CA PHE A 321 32.04 -17.57 6.09
C PHE A 321 32.42 -18.85 5.34
N ASN A 322 32.91 -19.86 6.06
CA ASN A 322 33.45 -21.08 5.46
C ASN A 322 32.36 -22.12 5.16
N ASN A 323 31.20 -22.00 5.82
CA ASN A 323 30.07 -22.89 5.66
C ASN A 323 28.74 -22.18 6.02
N THR A 324 27.62 -22.85 5.74
CA THR A 324 26.25 -22.36 5.98
C THR A 324 25.97 -22.14 7.46
N GLU A 325 26.49 -23.00 8.36
CA GLU A 325 26.28 -22.90 9.80
C GLU A 325 26.84 -21.59 10.39
N GLU A 326 28.05 -21.20 10.00
CA GLU A 326 28.68 -19.94 10.41
C GLU A 326 27.85 -18.72 9.97
N LEU A 327 27.27 -18.76 8.77
CA LEU A 327 26.40 -17.71 8.26
C LEU A 327 25.09 -17.64 9.06
N ILE A 328 24.45 -18.78 9.32
CA ILE A 328 23.23 -18.87 10.13
C ILE A 328 23.49 -18.36 11.55
N GLU A 329 24.60 -18.74 12.17
CA GLU A 329 24.99 -18.27 13.50
C GLU A 329 25.17 -16.75 13.51
N PHE A 330 25.81 -16.17 12.48
CA PHE A 330 25.95 -14.73 12.34
C PHE A 330 24.60 -14.02 12.21
N ILE A 331 23.70 -14.53 11.38
CA ILE A 331 22.34 -13.99 11.22
C ILE A 331 21.58 -14.04 12.55
N ASN A 332 21.64 -15.17 13.24
CA ASN A 332 20.94 -15.39 14.50
C ASN A 332 21.47 -14.51 15.63
N LYS A 333 22.80 -14.41 15.78
CA LYS A 333 23.41 -13.57 16.82
C LYS A 333 23.34 -12.07 16.50
N ASN A 334 23.31 -11.71 15.21
CA ASN A 334 23.38 -10.34 14.70
C ASN A 334 24.35 -9.44 15.50
N PRO A 335 25.63 -9.82 15.64
CA PRO A 335 26.57 -9.16 16.56
C PRO A 335 26.90 -7.72 16.19
N LEU A 336 26.56 -7.30 14.96
CA LEU A 336 26.77 -5.95 14.45
C LEU A 336 25.48 -5.11 14.48
N ASN A 337 24.38 -5.65 15.04
CA ASN A 337 23.07 -5.01 15.09
C ASN A 337 22.60 -4.49 13.71
N LEU A 338 22.80 -5.29 12.68
CA LEU A 338 22.46 -4.95 11.30
C LEU A 338 20.95 -5.00 11.07
N PRO A 339 20.42 -4.17 10.16
CA PRO A 339 19.04 -4.33 9.70
C PRO A 339 18.87 -5.68 8.97
N ILE A 340 17.66 -6.24 9.02
CA ILE A 340 17.38 -7.57 8.47
C ILE A 340 17.68 -7.62 6.96
N SER A 341 17.36 -6.55 6.22
CA SER A 341 17.69 -6.42 4.81
C SER A 341 19.19 -6.48 4.52
N ALA A 342 20.04 -5.95 5.40
CA ALA A 342 21.50 -6.10 5.28
C ALA A 342 21.94 -7.54 5.57
N LEU A 343 21.32 -8.22 6.54
CA LEU A 343 21.58 -9.64 6.80
C LEU A 343 21.20 -10.51 5.58
N SER A 344 20.06 -10.27 4.95
CA SER A 344 19.65 -10.94 3.71
C SER A 344 20.64 -10.71 2.57
N ARG A 345 21.14 -9.47 2.42
CA ARG A 345 22.18 -9.13 1.42
C ARG A 345 23.52 -9.82 1.71
N ILE A 346 23.93 -9.90 2.98
CA ILE A 346 25.13 -10.64 3.39
C ILE A 346 24.96 -12.13 3.06
N ALA A 347 23.81 -12.72 3.39
CA ALA A 347 23.52 -14.11 3.10
C ALA A 347 23.57 -14.42 1.60
N GLU A 348 22.96 -13.55 0.79
CA GLU A 348 22.96 -13.63 -0.66
C GLU A 348 24.39 -13.62 -1.24
N LEU A 349 25.24 -12.69 -0.77
CA LEU A 349 26.61 -12.52 -1.25
C LEU A 349 27.60 -13.56 -0.70
N SER A 350 27.31 -14.14 0.46
CA SER A 350 28.17 -15.17 1.08
C SER A 350 27.99 -16.53 0.44
N ASN A 351 26.87 -16.77 -0.24
CA ASN A 351 26.61 -18.04 -0.89
C ASN A 351 27.40 -18.16 -2.20
N THR A 352 28.63 -18.66 -2.12
CA THR A 352 29.57 -18.83 -3.25
C THR A 352 29.03 -19.74 -4.36
N LYS A 353 28.04 -20.61 -4.12
CA LYS A 353 27.38 -21.41 -5.16
C LYS A 353 26.56 -20.57 -6.15
N ARG A 354 26.18 -19.32 -5.81
CA ARG A 354 25.35 -18.47 -6.68
C ARG A 354 26.10 -17.80 -7.83
N THR A 355 27.43 -17.70 -7.79
CA THR A 355 28.19 -17.31 -8.99
C THR A 355 28.02 -18.32 -10.12
N ASP A 356 27.69 -19.58 -9.79
CA ASP A 356 27.36 -20.63 -10.78
C ASP A 356 25.84 -20.79 -11.03
N ASN A 357 24.97 -20.47 -10.05
CA ASN A 357 23.52 -20.70 -10.11
C ASN A 357 22.64 -19.50 -10.57
N ALA A 358 23.22 -18.34 -10.88
CA ALA A 358 22.55 -17.20 -11.55
C ALA A 358 21.22 -16.70 -10.94
N ALA A 359 20.98 -16.94 -9.65
CA ALA A 359 19.92 -16.28 -8.89
C ALA A 359 20.47 -14.93 -8.40
N PHE A 360 19.82 -13.84 -8.83
CA PHE A 360 20.30 -12.48 -8.56
C PHE A 360 19.48 -11.79 -7.46
N PHE A 361 20.13 -10.93 -6.69
CA PHE A 361 19.51 -10.14 -5.63
C PHE A 361 18.48 -9.13 -6.19
N THR A 362 17.19 -9.37 -5.98
CA THR A 362 16.16 -8.36 -6.25
C THR A 362 16.05 -7.42 -5.06
N SER A 363 16.30 -6.12 -5.27
CA SER A 363 16.31 -5.17 -4.16
C SER A 363 14.90 -4.84 -3.64
N LYS A 364 14.81 -4.44 -2.37
CA LYS A 364 13.53 -4.14 -1.71
C LYS A 364 12.75 -3.03 -2.42
N SER A 365 13.42 -2.05 -3.04
CA SER A 365 12.77 -0.98 -3.79
C SER A 365 12.06 -1.51 -5.05
N LEU A 366 12.68 -2.46 -5.76
CA LEU A 366 12.08 -3.09 -6.93
C LEU A 366 10.90 -3.99 -6.55
N ILE A 367 11.06 -4.80 -5.51
CA ILE A 367 9.98 -5.65 -4.98
C ILE A 367 8.81 -4.77 -4.54
N THR A 368 9.08 -3.63 -3.89
CA THR A 368 8.04 -2.66 -3.53
C THR A 368 7.27 -2.16 -4.76
N GLU A 369 7.96 -1.76 -5.84
CA GLU A 369 7.30 -1.33 -7.06
C GLU A 369 6.53 -2.48 -7.74
N MET A 370 7.00 -3.73 -7.62
CA MET A 370 6.24 -4.89 -8.08
C MET A 370 4.94 -5.08 -7.26
N MET A 371 5.05 -5.09 -5.93
CA MET A 371 3.91 -5.23 -5.01
C MET A 371 2.89 -4.10 -5.13
N LYS A 372 3.34 -2.90 -5.50
CA LYS A 372 2.47 -1.76 -5.84
C LYS A 372 1.55 -2.05 -7.02
N ASN A 373 2.02 -2.83 -8.00
CA ASN A 373 1.29 -3.15 -9.22
C ASN A 373 0.55 -4.51 -9.14
N LEU A 374 0.83 -5.33 -8.13
CA LEU A 374 0.14 -6.59 -7.87
C LEU A 374 -1.30 -6.33 -7.34
N PRO A 375 -2.34 -6.84 -8.02
CA PRO A 375 -3.72 -6.71 -7.55
C PRO A 375 -3.95 -7.57 -6.32
N VAL A 376 -4.82 -7.11 -5.42
CA VAL A 376 -5.29 -7.89 -4.27
C VAL A 376 -6.66 -8.46 -4.61
N ILE A 377 -6.81 -9.78 -4.55
CA ILE A 377 -8.10 -10.45 -4.71
C ILE A 377 -8.97 -10.31 -3.46
N GLU A 378 -10.29 -10.37 -3.62
CA GLU A 378 -11.25 -10.23 -2.51
C GLU A 378 -11.33 -11.47 -1.61
N LYS A 379 -10.83 -12.62 -2.08
CA LYS A 379 -10.81 -13.90 -1.36
C LYS A 379 -10.17 -13.74 0.03
N LYS A 380 -10.79 -14.36 1.06
CA LYS A 380 -10.28 -14.36 2.44
C LYS A 380 -9.04 -15.25 2.60
N LYS A 381 -9.08 -16.46 2.01
CA LYS A 381 -7.96 -17.41 2.01
C LYS A 381 -7.17 -17.32 0.70
N VAL A 382 -5.85 -17.15 0.76
CA VAL A 382 -5.01 -16.99 -0.44
C VAL A 382 -3.85 -17.98 -0.41
N LYS A 383 -3.64 -18.68 -1.52
CA LYS A 383 -2.50 -19.59 -1.71
C LYS A 383 -1.45 -18.93 -2.61
N ILE A 384 -0.24 -18.79 -2.12
CA ILE A 384 0.87 -18.11 -2.80
C ILE A 384 2.05 -19.06 -2.91
N LEU A 385 2.71 -19.07 -4.06
CA LEU A 385 3.92 -19.82 -4.32
C LEU A 385 5.08 -18.89 -4.65
N GLU A 386 6.21 -19.09 -3.97
CA GLU A 386 7.53 -18.65 -4.42
C GLU A 386 8.28 -19.89 -4.96
N PRO A 387 8.55 -19.98 -6.28
CA PRO A 387 9.09 -21.19 -6.91
C PRO A 387 10.63 -21.37 -6.80
N SER A 388 11.37 -20.37 -6.37
CA SER A 388 12.84 -20.33 -6.24
C SER A 388 13.26 -19.31 -5.16
N VAL A 389 12.94 -19.62 -3.90
CA VAL A 389 12.88 -18.61 -2.82
C VAL A 389 14.23 -18.03 -2.43
N GLY A 390 15.32 -18.80 -2.54
CA GLY A 390 16.64 -18.40 -2.06
C GLY A 390 16.59 -17.94 -0.60
N VAL A 391 17.14 -16.75 -0.32
CA VAL A 391 17.12 -16.13 1.02
C VAL A 391 15.81 -15.40 1.35
N GLY A 392 14.81 -15.43 0.46
CA GLY A 392 13.45 -14.97 0.74
C GLY A 392 13.19 -13.47 0.64
N ASN A 393 13.90 -12.75 -0.24
CA ASN A 393 13.76 -11.30 -0.36
C ASN A 393 12.32 -10.81 -0.65
N PHE A 394 11.50 -11.62 -1.33
CA PHE A 394 10.10 -11.31 -1.60
C PHE A 394 9.18 -11.50 -0.38
N ILE A 395 9.54 -12.40 0.53
CA ILE A 395 8.63 -12.93 1.54
C ILE A 395 8.14 -11.85 2.51
N PRO A 396 8.98 -10.95 3.05
CA PRO A 396 8.51 -9.90 3.95
C PRO A 396 7.44 -9.00 3.30
N LEU A 397 7.59 -8.67 2.02
CA LEU A 397 6.64 -7.80 1.33
C LEU A 397 5.40 -8.54 0.84
N ILE A 398 5.49 -9.86 0.58
CA ILE A 398 4.31 -10.70 0.38
C ILE A 398 3.47 -10.75 1.66
N ILE A 399 4.11 -11.01 2.81
CA ILE A 399 3.43 -11.04 4.11
C ILE A 399 2.73 -9.70 4.37
N GLU A 400 3.44 -8.58 4.21
CA GLU A 400 2.86 -7.25 4.44
C GLU A 400 1.70 -6.95 3.48
N LYS A 401 1.80 -7.38 2.21
CA LYS A 401 0.75 -7.17 1.19
C LYS A 401 -0.56 -7.90 1.51
N PHE A 402 -0.46 -9.06 2.14
CA PHE A 402 -1.59 -9.98 2.37
C PHE A 402 -1.85 -10.24 3.86
N LYS A 403 -1.35 -9.37 4.76
CA LYS A 403 -1.46 -9.53 6.22
C LYS A 403 -2.89 -9.55 6.74
N ASP A 404 -3.85 -9.05 5.97
CA ASP A 404 -5.29 -9.03 6.27
C ASP A 404 -6.03 -10.30 5.80
N LYS A 405 -5.31 -11.30 5.30
CA LYS A 405 -5.86 -12.54 4.72
C LYS A 405 -5.32 -13.79 5.39
N ASP A 406 -6.05 -14.89 5.28
CA ASP A 406 -5.54 -16.21 5.68
C ASP A 406 -4.63 -16.73 4.55
N VAL A 407 -3.31 -16.72 4.73
CA VAL A 407 -2.35 -17.04 3.66
C VAL A 407 -1.72 -18.41 3.87
N GLU A 408 -1.69 -19.21 2.80
CA GLU A 408 -0.84 -20.39 2.67
C GLU A 408 0.28 -20.06 1.68
N LEU A 409 1.51 -20.00 2.19
CA LEU A 409 2.69 -19.60 1.44
C LEU A 409 3.62 -20.80 1.28
N ASP A 410 3.72 -21.32 0.06
CA ASP A 410 4.65 -22.37 -0.29
C ASP A 410 5.95 -21.75 -0.81
N LEU A 411 7.07 -22.15 -0.21
CA LEU A 411 8.42 -21.67 -0.53
C LEU A 411 9.24 -22.84 -1.05
N VAL A 412 9.64 -22.78 -2.32
CA VAL A 412 10.39 -23.86 -2.99
C VAL A 412 11.83 -23.41 -3.22
N ASP A 413 12.79 -24.22 -2.79
CA ASP A 413 14.18 -24.13 -3.22
C ASP A 413 14.73 -25.54 -3.43
N ILE A 414 15.64 -25.71 -4.37
CA ILE A 414 16.30 -27.00 -4.60
C ILE A 414 17.45 -27.22 -3.59
N ASP A 415 17.97 -26.15 -2.99
CA ASP A 415 19.09 -26.19 -2.06
C ASP A 415 18.60 -26.15 -0.60
N ALA A 416 18.85 -27.24 0.14
CA ALA A 416 18.52 -27.35 1.55
C ALA A 416 19.26 -26.30 2.41
N ASP A 417 20.51 -25.95 2.04
CA ASP A 417 21.32 -24.95 2.77
C ASP A 417 20.65 -23.57 2.71
N ASN A 418 20.11 -23.21 1.54
CA ASN A 418 19.36 -21.96 1.36
C ASN A 418 18.10 -21.93 2.22
N MET A 419 17.43 -23.08 2.36
CA MET A 419 16.21 -23.18 3.15
C MET A 419 16.48 -22.92 4.64
N GLU A 420 17.61 -23.37 5.16
CA GLU A 420 18.02 -23.09 6.54
C GLU A 420 18.38 -21.60 6.74
N VAL A 421 19.10 -21.00 5.78
CA VAL A 421 19.42 -19.57 5.80
C VAL A 421 18.15 -18.72 5.74
N LEU A 422 17.21 -19.08 4.86
CA LEU A 422 15.89 -18.45 4.77
C LEU A 422 15.18 -18.50 6.11
N ASN A 423 15.14 -19.67 6.76
CA ASN A 423 14.48 -19.83 8.06
C ASN A 423 15.12 -18.95 9.13
N ALA A 424 16.46 -18.82 9.14
CA ALA A 424 17.18 -17.93 10.06
C ALA A 424 16.83 -16.45 9.83
N ILE A 425 16.66 -16.03 8.56
CA ILE A 425 16.23 -14.66 8.20
C ILE A 425 14.77 -14.44 8.59
N LEU A 426 13.87 -15.36 8.22
CA LEU A 426 12.44 -15.26 8.53
C LEU A 426 12.16 -15.28 10.03
N GLY A 427 12.98 -15.97 10.82
CA GLY A 427 12.94 -15.93 12.29
C GLY A 427 13.21 -14.55 12.89
N LYS A 428 13.68 -13.57 12.11
CA LYS A 428 13.82 -12.16 12.53
C LYS A 428 12.57 -11.32 12.29
N TYR A 429 11.60 -11.84 11.55
CA TYR A 429 10.33 -11.17 11.28
C TYR A 429 9.24 -11.63 12.24
N ASN A 430 8.33 -10.72 12.59
CA ASN A 430 7.10 -11.10 13.28
C ASN A 430 6.08 -11.56 12.23
N ILE A 431 5.97 -12.88 12.03
CA ILE A 431 5.05 -13.47 11.06
C ILE A 431 3.67 -13.62 11.72
N PRO A 432 2.60 -13.00 11.18
CA PRO A 432 1.25 -13.12 11.74
C PRO A 432 0.74 -14.56 11.73
N GLU A 433 -0.08 -14.95 12.72
CA GLU A 433 -0.61 -16.31 12.87
C GLU A 433 -1.47 -16.79 11.69
N ASN A 434 -2.10 -15.85 10.98
CA ASN A 434 -2.88 -16.10 9.78
C ASN A 434 -2.02 -16.40 8.54
N ILE A 435 -0.69 -16.35 8.64
CA ILE A 435 0.24 -16.71 7.57
C ILE A 435 0.89 -18.05 7.89
N LYS A 436 0.59 -19.07 7.07
CA LYS A 436 1.17 -20.41 7.17
C LYS A 436 2.23 -20.59 6.10
N ILE A 437 3.46 -20.84 6.50
CA ILE A 437 4.59 -21.06 5.58
C ILE A 437 4.89 -22.55 5.51
N ARG A 438 4.95 -23.10 4.29
CA ARG A 438 5.43 -24.46 4.01
C ARG A 438 6.72 -24.37 3.21
N TYR A 439 7.76 -25.01 3.75
CA TYR A 439 9.07 -25.11 3.10
C TYR A 439 9.14 -26.40 2.29
N ILE A 440 9.51 -26.30 1.02
CA ILE A 440 9.59 -27.41 0.08
C ILE A 440 11.01 -27.44 -0.49
N VAL A 441 11.81 -28.40 -0.04
CA VAL A 441 13.15 -28.64 -0.58
C VAL A 441 13.04 -29.65 -1.72
N ASP A 442 12.80 -29.15 -2.93
CA ASP A 442 12.60 -29.98 -4.13
C ASP A 442 12.88 -29.17 -5.41
N ASP A 443 13.04 -29.86 -6.53
CA ASP A 443 13.13 -29.23 -7.85
C ASP A 443 11.75 -28.73 -8.28
N PHE A 444 11.54 -27.41 -8.25
CA PHE A 444 10.30 -26.78 -8.68
C PHE A 444 9.80 -27.29 -10.04
N LEU A 445 10.68 -27.57 -11.01
CA LEU A 445 10.29 -28.01 -12.35
C LEU A 445 9.76 -29.44 -12.36
N LEU A 446 10.18 -30.30 -11.42
CA LEU A 446 9.75 -31.69 -11.32
C LEU A 446 8.70 -31.94 -10.22
N HIS A 447 8.61 -31.04 -9.23
CA HIS A 447 7.68 -31.17 -8.11
C HIS A 447 6.22 -31.19 -8.58
N SER A 448 5.42 -32.12 -8.08
CA SER A 448 4.00 -32.20 -8.43
C SER A 448 3.18 -31.31 -7.52
N PHE A 449 2.43 -30.37 -8.11
CA PHE A 449 1.49 -29.52 -7.38
C PHE A 449 0.07 -30.01 -7.62
N GLU A 450 -0.64 -30.36 -6.55
CA GLU A 450 -2.00 -30.91 -6.62
C GLU A 450 -3.07 -29.83 -6.84
N GLU A 451 -2.76 -28.58 -6.49
CA GLU A 451 -3.70 -27.47 -6.51
C GLU A 451 -3.12 -26.26 -7.24
N MET A 452 -4.02 -25.46 -7.82
CA MET A 452 -3.67 -24.15 -8.38
C MET A 452 -3.37 -23.14 -7.27
N TYR A 453 -2.42 -22.25 -7.53
CA TYR A 453 -2.11 -21.12 -6.67
C TYR A 453 -2.88 -19.89 -7.11
N ASP A 454 -3.31 -19.08 -6.15
CA ASP A 454 -3.89 -17.76 -6.44
C ASP A 454 -2.80 -16.83 -7.01
N TYR A 455 -1.58 -16.93 -6.49
CA TYR A 455 -0.41 -16.19 -6.98
C TYR A 455 0.85 -17.06 -7.08
N VAL A 456 1.61 -16.90 -8.16
CA VAL A 456 3.00 -17.36 -8.26
C VAL A 456 3.89 -16.12 -8.40
N ILE A 457 4.76 -15.89 -7.42
CA ILE A 457 5.52 -14.66 -7.25
C ILE A 457 6.99 -15.02 -7.06
N GLY A 458 7.91 -14.33 -7.73
CA GLY A 458 9.32 -14.55 -7.43
C GLY A 458 10.31 -14.00 -8.44
N ASN A 459 11.58 -14.28 -8.16
CA ASN A 459 12.68 -14.07 -9.10
C ASN A 459 13.23 -15.42 -9.58
N LEU A 460 13.18 -15.65 -10.88
CA LEU A 460 13.58 -16.94 -11.45
C LEU A 460 15.13 -17.05 -11.54
N PRO A 461 15.69 -18.27 -11.56
CA PRO A 461 17.11 -18.47 -11.84
C PRO A 461 17.44 -18.15 -13.31
N PHE A 462 18.53 -17.43 -13.57
CA PHE A 462 18.88 -16.89 -14.90
C PHE A 462 20.12 -17.55 -15.51
N PHE A 463 20.11 -18.88 -15.71
CA PHE A 463 21.18 -19.57 -16.43
C PHE A 463 20.69 -20.43 -17.59
N LYS A 464 21.64 -20.72 -18.49
CA LYS A 464 21.45 -21.58 -19.65
C LYS A 464 22.05 -22.95 -19.36
N MET A 465 21.24 -23.98 -19.46
CA MET A 465 21.66 -25.36 -19.26
C MET A 465 22.57 -25.82 -20.41
N LYS A 466 23.56 -26.67 -20.10
CA LYS A 466 24.39 -27.32 -21.12
C LYS A 466 23.57 -28.39 -21.83
N SER A 467 23.80 -28.60 -23.12
CA SER A 467 23.13 -29.68 -23.88
C SER A 467 23.42 -31.09 -23.34
N SER A 468 24.51 -31.25 -22.59
CA SER A 468 24.89 -32.50 -21.91
C SER A 468 24.17 -32.73 -20.58
N ASP A 469 23.36 -31.78 -20.12
CA ASP A 469 22.65 -31.89 -18.85
C ASP A 469 21.52 -32.92 -18.94
N LYS A 470 21.53 -33.91 -18.03
CA LYS A 470 20.55 -35.00 -18.00
C LYS A 470 19.14 -34.54 -17.66
N LEU A 471 18.99 -33.41 -16.96
CA LEU A 471 17.69 -32.87 -16.58
C LEU A 471 17.02 -32.09 -17.71
N LEU A 472 17.80 -31.62 -18.69
CA LEU A 472 17.29 -30.78 -19.77
C LEU A 472 16.19 -31.48 -20.58
N SER A 473 16.35 -32.78 -20.88
CA SER A 473 15.31 -33.54 -21.60
C SER A 473 14.03 -33.64 -20.79
N LYS A 474 14.13 -33.87 -19.48
CA LYS A 474 12.98 -33.95 -18.57
C LYS A 474 12.25 -32.62 -18.46
N TYR A 475 12.96 -31.52 -18.28
CA TYR A 475 12.33 -30.19 -18.24
C TYR A 475 11.63 -29.85 -19.55
N LYS A 476 12.23 -30.25 -20.68
CA LYS A 476 11.60 -30.11 -21.99
C LYS A 476 10.34 -30.93 -22.16
N GLU A 477 10.07 -32.01 -21.41
CA GLU A 477 8.84 -32.79 -21.59
C GLU A 477 7.59 -31.99 -21.24
N ALA A 478 7.62 -31.19 -20.17
CA ALA A 478 6.51 -30.36 -19.71
C ALA A 478 6.54 -28.92 -20.25
N ALA A 479 7.66 -28.46 -20.83
CA ALA A 479 7.83 -27.09 -21.31
C ALA A 479 6.89 -26.74 -22.47
N ILE A 480 6.49 -25.48 -22.56
CA ILE A 480 5.81 -24.92 -23.74
C ILE A 480 6.84 -24.64 -24.83
N ASN A 481 7.97 -24.04 -24.43
CA ASN A 481 9.09 -23.79 -25.34
C ASN A 481 10.06 -24.97 -25.32
N LYS A 482 10.05 -25.78 -26.39
CA LYS A 482 10.90 -26.98 -26.48
C LYS A 482 12.31 -26.67 -26.98
N GLU A 483 12.50 -25.52 -27.63
CA GLU A 483 13.75 -25.12 -28.26
C GLU A 483 14.73 -24.47 -27.27
N THR A 484 14.21 -23.84 -26.21
CA THR A 484 15.02 -23.18 -25.20
C THR A 484 15.87 -24.15 -24.37
N THR A 485 16.97 -23.62 -23.87
CA THR A 485 17.78 -24.26 -22.81
C THR A 485 17.95 -23.34 -21.60
N ASN A 486 17.25 -22.20 -21.60
CA ASN A 486 17.23 -21.28 -20.46
C ASN A 486 16.22 -21.74 -19.42
N ILE A 487 16.68 -21.94 -18.19
CA ILE A 487 15.86 -22.48 -17.12
C ILE A 487 14.70 -21.56 -16.74
N CYS A 488 14.87 -20.24 -16.85
CA CYS A 488 13.82 -19.27 -16.57
C CYS A 488 12.58 -19.48 -17.45
N SER A 489 12.74 -19.97 -18.69
CA SER A 489 11.61 -20.28 -19.56
C SER A 489 10.79 -21.44 -19.01
N PHE A 490 11.44 -22.50 -18.52
CA PHE A 490 10.75 -23.66 -17.94
C PHE A 490 10.01 -23.28 -16.66
N PHE A 491 10.62 -22.40 -15.85
CA PHE A 491 9.97 -21.89 -14.65
C PHE A 491 8.70 -21.08 -14.99
N LEU A 492 8.78 -20.20 -15.97
CA LEU A 492 7.64 -19.42 -16.43
C LEU A 492 6.53 -20.32 -16.99
N ASP A 493 6.88 -21.29 -17.83
CA ASP A 493 5.92 -22.23 -18.40
C ASP A 493 5.17 -23.00 -17.31
N LYS A 494 5.89 -23.49 -16.29
CA LYS A 494 5.26 -24.19 -15.17
C LYS A 494 4.42 -23.27 -14.28
N ALA A 495 4.91 -22.07 -13.96
CA ALA A 495 4.18 -21.07 -13.19
C ALA A 495 2.84 -20.70 -13.86
N GLU A 496 2.82 -20.58 -15.19
CA GLU A 496 1.61 -20.32 -15.97
C GLU A 496 0.60 -21.48 -15.95
N LEU A 497 1.06 -22.72 -15.74
CA LEU A 497 0.19 -23.89 -15.65
C LEU A 497 -0.46 -24.03 -14.28
N ILE A 498 0.22 -23.58 -13.21
CA ILE A 498 -0.22 -23.79 -11.82
C ILE A 498 -0.72 -22.51 -11.13
N GLY A 499 -0.58 -21.34 -11.76
CA GLY A 499 -0.90 -20.04 -11.17
C GLY A 499 -2.06 -19.31 -11.84
N ASN A 500 -3.02 -18.83 -11.04
CA ASN A 500 -4.08 -17.93 -11.51
C ASN A 500 -3.53 -16.54 -11.87
N TYR A 501 -2.55 -16.05 -11.10
CA TYR A 501 -1.86 -14.80 -11.36
C TYR A 501 -0.35 -14.99 -11.18
N VAL A 502 0.44 -14.66 -12.19
CA VAL A 502 1.89 -14.86 -12.21
C VAL A 502 2.58 -13.51 -12.22
N MET A 503 3.48 -13.28 -11.27
CA MET A 503 4.32 -12.08 -11.17
C MET A 503 5.78 -12.48 -11.01
N LEU A 504 6.53 -12.47 -12.11
CA LEU A 504 7.91 -12.98 -12.12
C LEU A 504 8.88 -11.93 -12.63
N VAL A 505 10.05 -11.85 -11.99
CA VAL A 505 11.21 -11.16 -12.56
C VAL A 505 11.80 -12.04 -13.66
N PHE A 506 12.07 -11.42 -14.80
CA PHE A 506 12.53 -12.12 -16.00
C PHE A 506 13.58 -11.29 -16.75
N PRO A 507 14.57 -11.89 -17.42
CA PRO A 507 15.52 -11.14 -18.23
C PRO A 507 14.84 -10.50 -19.44
N LYS A 508 15.27 -9.29 -19.80
CA LYS A 508 14.64 -8.52 -20.89
C LYS A 508 14.72 -9.19 -22.26
N PHE A 509 15.61 -10.18 -22.43
CA PHE A 509 15.69 -10.97 -23.65
C PHE A 509 14.38 -11.71 -23.99
N LEU A 510 13.45 -11.88 -23.05
CA LEU A 510 12.09 -12.38 -23.35
C LEU A 510 11.45 -11.60 -24.48
N LEU A 511 11.68 -10.28 -24.51
CA LEU A 511 11.04 -9.36 -25.45
C LEU A 511 11.55 -9.52 -26.88
N ASN A 512 12.80 -9.96 -27.09
CA ASN A 512 13.47 -9.81 -28.38
C ASN A 512 14.30 -11.02 -28.87
N THR A 513 14.56 -12.02 -28.03
CA THR A 513 15.45 -13.11 -28.44
C THR A 513 14.68 -14.20 -29.18
N PRO A 514 15.15 -14.68 -30.34
CA PRO A 514 14.46 -15.72 -31.12
C PRO A 514 14.19 -17.01 -30.33
N GLU A 515 15.09 -17.40 -29.44
CA GLU A 515 14.92 -18.56 -28.54
C GLU A 515 13.61 -18.52 -27.71
N PHE A 516 13.03 -17.34 -27.49
CA PHE A 516 11.79 -17.15 -26.71
C PHE A 516 10.55 -16.90 -27.57
N GLU A 517 10.59 -17.14 -28.88
CA GLU A 517 9.45 -16.91 -29.77
C GLU A 517 8.22 -17.77 -29.41
N GLU A 518 8.42 -19.06 -29.09
CA GLU A 518 7.33 -19.94 -28.64
C GLU A 518 6.72 -19.44 -27.33
N THR A 519 7.58 -19.09 -26.36
CA THR A 519 7.17 -18.50 -25.07
C THR A 519 6.36 -17.22 -25.28
N ARG A 520 6.84 -16.28 -26.11
CA ARG A 520 6.13 -15.05 -26.44
C ARG A 520 4.79 -15.34 -27.12
N THR A 521 4.76 -16.27 -28.07
CA THR A 521 3.53 -16.64 -28.79
C THR A 521 2.48 -17.18 -27.82
N TYR A 522 2.87 -18.02 -26.87
CA TYR A 522 1.98 -18.53 -25.84
C TYR A 522 1.47 -17.41 -24.93
N ILE A 523 2.37 -16.62 -24.33
CA ILE A 523 2.01 -15.57 -23.36
C ILE A 523 1.18 -14.47 -24.01
N SER A 524 1.38 -14.16 -25.30
CA SER A 524 0.60 -13.13 -26.00
C SER A 524 -0.91 -13.39 -26.02
N LYS A 525 -1.32 -14.65 -25.81
CA LYS A 525 -2.72 -15.10 -25.73
C LYS A 525 -3.31 -14.95 -24.32
N LYS A 526 -2.48 -14.73 -23.30
CA LYS A 526 -2.85 -14.50 -21.89
C LYS A 526 -2.98 -13.01 -21.59
N ALA A 527 -3.65 -12.62 -20.51
CA ALA A 527 -3.73 -11.21 -20.13
C ALA A 527 -2.43 -10.75 -19.46
N VAL A 528 -1.55 -10.11 -20.23
CA VAL A 528 -0.35 -9.44 -19.71
C VAL A 528 -0.78 -8.06 -19.20
N GLU A 529 -1.07 -7.95 -17.91
CA GLU A 529 -1.63 -6.74 -17.33
C GLU A 529 -0.58 -5.65 -17.08
N CYS A 530 0.66 -6.06 -16.78
CA CYS A 530 1.74 -5.13 -16.49
C CYS A 530 3.11 -5.69 -16.91
N ILE A 531 3.96 -4.79 -17.43
CA ILE A 531 5.39 -5.02 -17.63
C ILE A 531 6.13 -3.85 -16.99
N ILE A 532 6.99 -4.13 -16.03
CA ILE A 532 7.89 -3.15 -15.43
C ILE A 532 9.28 -3.40 -16.00
N ASP A 533 9.83 -2.44 -16.75
CA ASP A 533 11.19 -2.49 -17.29
C ASP A 533 12.14 -1.81 -16.31
N PHE A 534 12.94 -2.61 -15.61
CA PHE A 534 13.96 -2.13 -14.69
C PHE A 534 15.25 -1.73 -15.42
N GLY A 535 15.41 -2.13 -16.69
CA GLY A 535 16.68 -2.01 -17.40
C GLY A 535 17.81 -2.65 -16.59
N GLU A 536 18.97 -2.00 -16.57
CA GLU A 536 20.14 -2.41 -15.79
C GLU A 536 19.99 -2.14 -14.27
N LYS A 537 18.94 -1.44 -13.84
CA LYS A 537 18.69 -1.17 -12.41
C LYS A 537 18.07 -2.35 -11.68
N GLY A 538 17.77 -3.45 -12.37
CA GLY A 538 17.16 -4.64 -11.77
C GLY A 538 18.05 -5.35 -10.75
N PHE A 539 19.36 -5.38 -11.01
CA PHE A 539 20.34 -6.02 -10.13
C PHE A 539 21.55 -5.10 -9.96
N PRO A 540 21.70 -4.43 -8.81
CA PRO A 540 22.85 -3.58 -8.56
C PRO A 540 24.17 -4.34 -8.78
N GLY A 541 25.03 -3.82 -9.67
CA GLY A 541 26.34 -4.40 -9.96
C GLY A 541 26.37 -5.46 -11.06
N VAL A 542 25.23 -5.80 -11.66
CA VAL A 542 25.16 -6.77 -12.76
C VAL A 542 24.54 -6.12 -14.00
N LEU A 543 25.24 -6.18 -15.14
CA LEU A 543 24.82 -5.58 -16.41
C LEU A 543 23.77 -6.42 -17.16
N ILE A 544 22.79 -6.98 -16.43
CA ILE A 544 21.67 -7.73 -17.00
C ILE A 544 20.44 -6.84 -16.98
N GLU A 545 19.89 -6.60 -18.17
CA GLU A 545 18.59 -5.93 -18.28
C GLU A 545 17.45 -6.87 -17.85
N THR A 546 16.56 -6.38 -17.00
CA THR A 546 15.45 -7.16 -16.47
C THR A 546 14.11 -6.45 -16.57
N ILE A 547 13.06 -7.26 -16.55
CA ILE A 547 11.68 -6.83 -16.45
C ILE A 547 10.99 -7.61 -15.32
N ALA A 548 9.89 -7.08 -14.78
CA ALA A 548 8.88 -7.88 -14.13
C ALA A 548 7.66 -7.99 -15.06
N ILE A 549 7.13 -9.20 -15.22
CA ILE A 549 5.94 -9.47 -16.03
C ILE A 549 4.80 -9.96 -15.13
N PHE A 550 3.60 -9.44 -15.39
CA PHE A 550 2.38 -9.72 -14.63
C PHE A 550 1.36 -10.33 -15.59
N ILE A 551 1.03 -11.60 -15.37
CA ILE A 551 0.16 -12.37 -16.24
C ILE A 551 -1.04 -12.85 -15.43
N ASN A 552 -2.24 -12.51 -15.91
CA ASN A 552 -3.50 -12.92 -15.31
C ASN A 552 -4.11 -14.05 -16.15
N ASN A 553 -4.07 -15.28 -15.63
CA ASN A 553 -4.63 -16.45 -16.33
C ASN A 553 -6.16 -16.51 -16.26
N MET A 554 -6.79 -15.69 -15.42
CA MET A 554 -8.23 -15.59 -15.26
C MET A 554 -8.88 -14.55 -16.18
N ALA A 555 -8.07 -13.75 -16.89
CA ALA A 555 -8.55 -12.66 -17.73
C ALA A 555 -8.17 -12.84 -19.20
N LYS A 556 -8.91 -12.17 -20.09
CA LYS A 556 -8.59 -12.09 -21.52
C LYS A 556 -7.66 -10.90 -21.80
N PRO A 557 -6.76 -11.01 -22.80
CA PRO A 557 -5.93 -9.89 -23.26
C PRO A 557 -6.74 -8.61 -23.50
N ASN A 558 -6.25 -7.47 -22.99
CA ASN A 558 -6.86 -6.17 -23.23
C ASN A 558 -5.80 -5.06 -23.33
N LYS A 559 -5.50 -4.39 -22.22
CA LYS A 559 -4.48 -3.35 -22.13
C LYS A 559 -3.38 -3.77 -21.17
N THR A 560 -2.16 -3.43 -21.52
CA THR A 560 -0.95 -3.68 -20.71
C THR A 560 -0.43 -2.34 -20.20
N ARG A 561 -0.18 -2.26 -18.89
CA ARG A 561 0.55 -1.16 -18.27
C ARG A 561 2.05 -1.39 -18.45
N VAL A 562 2.75 -0.48 -19.10
CA VAL A 562 4.21 -0.54 -19.25
C VAL A 562 4.83 0.56 -18.39
N PHE A 563 5.74 0.21 -17.52
CA PHE A 563 6.47 1.17 -16.68
C PHE A 563 7.98 1.04 -16.89
N SER A 564 8.62 2.09 -17.40
CA SER A 564 10.08 2.20 -17.41
C SER A 564 10.54 2.77 -16.08
N TYR A 565 11.13 1.93 -15.22
CA TYR A 565 11.65 2.37 -13.93
C TYR A 565 12.84 3.34 -14.09
N PRO A 566 13.82 3.13 -14.99
CA PRO A 566 14.92 4.09 -15.15
C PRO A 566 14.47 5.44 -15.71
N ARG A 567 13.52 5.44 -16.66
CA ARG A 567 13.08 6.66 -17.35
C ARG A 567 11.85 7.31 -16.72
N GLN A 568 11.23 6.65 -15.73
CA GLN A 568 9.99 7.07 -15.08
C GLN A 568 8.82 7.26 -16.07
N ILE A 569 8.79 6.50 -17.16
CA ILE A 569 7.76 6.57 -18.21
C ILE A 569 6.68 5.52 -17.92
N ARG A 570 5.41 5.93 -17.84
CA ARG A 570 4.26 5.01 -17.75
C ARG A 570 3.41 5.11 -19.01
N LEU A 571 3.06 3.96 -19.57
CA LEU A 571 2.20 3.83 -20.75
C LEU A 571 1.07 2.85 -20.45
N LEU A 572 -0.11 3.12 -21.00
CA LEU A 572 -1.21 2.16 -21.04
C LEU A 572 -1.52 1.87 -22.51
N GLN A 573 -1.12 0.68 -22.98
CA GLN A 573 -1.19 0.31 -24.38
C GLN A 573 -2.15 -0.86 -24.60
N LYS A 574 -2.73 -0.96 -25.80
CA LYS A 574 -3.45 -2.18 -26.21
C LYS A 574 -2.42 -3.32 -26.27
N GLN A 575 -2.68 -4.45 -25.61
CA GLN A 575 -1.73 -5.57 -25.57
C GLN A 575 -1.37 -6.05 -26.99
N LYS A 576 -2.38 -6.27 -27.83
CA LYS A 576 -2.21 -6.69 -29.23
C LYS A 576 -1.36 -5.74 -30.09
N TYR A 577 -1.20 -4.49 -29.67
CA TYR A 577 -0.43 -3.49 -30.39
C TYR A 577 1.06 -3.57 -30.06
N ILE A 578 1.40 -3.79 -28.78
CA ILE A 578 2.78 -3.90 -28.31
C ILE A 578 3.35 -5.32 -28.37
N LEU A 579 2.47 -6.34 -28.37
CA LEU A 579 2.82 -7.77 -28.49
C LEU A 579 2.46 -8.30 -29.90
N ASP A 580 2.57 -7.46 -30.92
CA ASP A 580 2.19 -7.75 -32.30
C ASP A 580 3.11 -8.85 -32.89
N ASN A 581 2.52 -9.99 -33.26
CA ASN A 581 3.25 -11.14 -33.80
C ASN A 581 3.73 -10.95 -35.24
N LYS A 582 3.35 -9.84 -35.90
CA LYS A 582 3.93 -9.46 -37.19
C LYS A 582 5.34 -8.90 -37.06
N LEU A 583 5.75 -8.54 -35.84
CA LEU A 583 7.09 -8.09 -35.53
C LEU A 583 7.83 -9.23 -34.80
N PRO A 584 9.14 -9.40 -35.05
CA PRO A 584 9.90 -10.48 -34.41
C PRO A 584 10.03 -10.29 -32.89
N TYR A 585 9.76 -9.08 -32.39
CA TYR A 585 9.97 -8.64 -31.02
C TYR A 585 8.71 -7.99 -30.44
N TRP A 586 8.54 -8.09 -29.12
CA TRP A 586 7.59 -7.26 -28.39
C TRP A 586 8.15 -5.85 -28.22
N ILE A 587 7.42 -4.86 -28.75
CA ILE A 587 7.82 -3.45 -28.70
C ILE A 587 6.98 -2.75 -27.63
N ILE A 588 7.36 -2.91 -26.37
CA ILE A 588 6.58 -2.43 -25.21
C ILE A 588 6.45 -0.89 -25.13
N TYR A 589 7.29 -0.16 -25.86
CA TYR A 589 7.25 1.31 -25.98
C TYR A 589 6.71 1.81 -27.33
N ARG A 590 6.05 0.94 -28.12
CA ARG A 590 5.52 1.27 -29.44
C ARG A 590 4.55 2.45 -29.35
N ASN A 591 4.66 3.38 -30.30
CA ASN A 591 3.82 4.55 -30.42
C ASN A 591 3.62 4.94 -31.90
N GLU A 592 2.82 5.98 -32.15
CA GLU A 592 2.49 6.44 -33.50
C GLU A 592 3.73 6.81 -34.33
N LYS A 593 4.72 7.46 -33.71
CA LYS A 593 5.99 7.79 -34.36
C LYS A 593 6.74 6.54 -34.83
N PHE A 594 6.76 5.49 -34.02
CA PHE A 594 7.34 4.21 -34.44
C PHE A 594 6.59 3.62 -35.65
N ASP A 595 5.26 3.69 -35.65
CA ASP A 595 4.45 3.16 -36.76
C ASP A 595 4.63 3.96 -38.06
N GLU A 596 4.83 5.28 -37.97
CA GLU A 596 5.14 6.13 -39.12
C GLU A 596 6.46 5.75 -39.76
N GLU A 597 7.50 5.48 -38.96
CA GLU A 597 8.78 5.01 -39.47
C GLU A 597 8.68 3.57 -40.01
N LEU A 598 7.97 2.69 -39.29
CA LEU A 598 7.77 1.30 -39.69
C LEU A 598 7.17 1.18 -41.10
N LYS A 599 6.20 2.03 -41.45
CA LYS A 599 5.54 2.04 -42.76
C LYS A 599 6.47 2.42 -43.92
N LYS A 600 7.57 3.13 -43.64
CA LYS A 600 8.55 3.55 -44.65
C LYS A 600 9.58 2.45 -44.95
N LEU A 601 9.66 1.41 -44.11
CA LEU A 601 10.67 0.37 -44.20
C LEU A 601 10.19 -0.82 -45.02
N LYS A 602 11.11 -1.38 -45.82
CA LYS A 602 10.95 -2.70 -46.44
C LYS A 602 11.79 -3.70 -45.63
N PHE A 603 11.14 -4.71 -45.08
CA PHE A 603 11.80 -5.78 -44.33
C PHE A 603 12.40 -6.84 -45.26
N ASP A 604 13.27 -7.68 -44.71
CA ASP A 604 13.92 -8.82 -45.40
C ASP A 604 14.70 -8.46 -46.66
N VAL A 605 15.25 -7.24 -46.72
CA VAL A 605 16.10 -6.78 -47.82
C VAL A 605 17.54 -7.29 -47.69
N PHE A 606 18.03 -7.44 -46.46
CA PHE A 606 19.39 -7.89 -46.16
C PHE A 606 19.38 -9.05 -45.18
N THR A 607 20.21 -10.05 -45.44
CA THR A 607 20.48 -11.14 -44.47
C THR A 607 21.59 -10.71 -43.51
N VAL A 608 21.34 -10.83 -42.21
CA VAL A 608 22.36 -10.54 -41.19
C VAL A 608 23.35 -11.70 -41.10
N PHE A 609 24.58 -11.49 -41.55
CA PHE A 609 25.70 -12.40 -41.29
C PHE A 609 26.47 -11.95 -40.07
N ARG A 610 26.46 -12.75 -38.99
CA ARG A 610 27.28 -12.49 -37.81
C ARG A 610 28.63 -13.19 -37.97
N ASP A 611 29.62 -12.45 -38.46
CA ASP A 611 30.99 -12.94 -38.56
C ASP A 611 31.58 -13.19 -37.15
N ARG A 612 31.79 -14.46 -36.80
CA ARG A 612 32.40 -14.86 -35.53
C ARG A 612 33.93 -14.87 -35.57
N GLN A 613 34.57 -14.68 -36.72
CA GLN A 613 36.03 -14.68 -36.86
C GLN A 613 36.68 -13.48 -36.14
N ILE A 614 35.94 -12.37 -35.99
CA ILE A 614 36.43 -11.14 -35.34
C ILE A 614 36.45 -11.27 -33.79
N LYS A 615 35.82 -12.30 -33.20
CA LYS A 615 35.71 -12.45 -31.73
C LYS A 615 36.84 -13.20 -31.03
N ASN A 616 37.81 -13.76 -31.76
CA ASN A 616 38.93 -14.52 -31.17
C ASN A 616 40.29 -13.79 -31.21
N ARG A 617 40.29 -12.46 -31.39
CA ARG A 617 41.49 -11.61 -31.27
C ARG A 617 41.15 -10.30 -30.56
N VAL A 618 41.07 -10.33 -29.24
CA VAL A 618 41.68 -9.35 -28.31
C VAL A 618 41.92 -10.07 -27.00
#